data_AF-A0A8T2RIY6-F1
#
_entry.id   AF-A0A8T2RIY6-F1
#
_cell.length_a   1.000
_cell.length_b   1.000
_cell.length_c   1.000
_cell.angle_alpha   90.00
_cell.angle_beta   90.00
_cell.angle_gamma   90.00
#
_symmetry.space_group_name_H-M   'P 1'
#
loop_
_entity.id
_entity.type
_entity.pdbx_description
1 polymer ?
#
loop_
_entity_poly.entity_id
_entity_poly.type
_entity_poly.pdbx_seq_one_letter_code
_entity_poly.pdbx_strand_id
1 'polypeptide(L)'
;MSQLRHPCGFSIVCGVLLIILEVVLYHSHRTVFELGHARGATSPLWTQTSWLPHYSAAAGRYLGLEKQIPIRQDTVSRYSLRQYEHLNKISEGLEDLLRTVMALREEIGRFRQNLSNLEAKVQMSISKDSGMDGLDDRLLTLARESEQRKQQKNALSENNMQEETRLSERSEEEQEQQDEPIESTSQGQSSSQEQELTFLPLMDNKLRGVDGGHVLDPFMSVIKGRGWIEGPPELFFFPGKYTNAEDKRLLCLRGNSTFDGARNFYALAYKEQLSNTMMVIPGVTLISETIWEYANPWHAMYNLLPFLFWRINDRCSQAHKLLLFNKGKYRTTASSWVTSLMKATGLPWKPSDINLVAREHSGSWSSSQIPTMCFEQAIVSRRGISTVLHSIRRRMSMEASCQARRTCNIHEKNSAADGEAAARMKYKRQLNVTLLMRSGGRSFRNEQEWEQVVAEECKASANCSWSSIHSDNLTFCEQVEVLSHTDILISSHGAQLVNMIFMPKGASVMEMFPGGWFELAGNGQYIYRTFANSLGLHHEGYWRDPSTPRCPNPSKPRPCFLHYKSAQIGINATHIANWLRNVIEKQQTSSLYFKEFLEYESVGDSETGKVCEC
;
A
#
# COMPACT_ATOMS: atom_id res chain seq x y z
N MET A 1 27.21 -27.76 -11.22
CA MET A 1 25.80 -27.75 -11.69
C MET A 1 24.96 -27.14 -10.58
N SER A 2 24.01 -26.26 -10.93
CA SER A 2 23.14 -25.42 -10.06
C SER A 2 23.66 -24.02 -9.72
N GLN A 3 23.57 -23.10 -10.68
CA GLN A 3 23.25 -21.68 -10.45
C GLN A 3 23.02 -21.05 -11.82
N LEU A 4 21.79 -20.59 -12.08
CA LEU A 4 21.35 -19.59 -13.08
C LEU A 4 19.88 -19.85 -13.41
N ARG A 5 18.98 -19.35 -12.56
CA ARG A 5 17.61 -18.99 -12.97
C ARG A 5 17.18 -17.74 -12.21
N HIS A 6 17.41 -16.58 -12.82
CA HIS A 6 16.65 -15.36 -12.54
C HIS A 6 15.71 -15.09 -13.74
N PRO A 7 14.41 -14.82 -13.52
CA PRO A 7 13.52 -14.38 -14.58
C PRO A 7 13.29 -12.85 -14.46
N CYS A 8 14.20 -12.03 -14.99
CA CYS A 8 13.97 -10.57 -15.07
C CYS A 8 13.53 -10.10 -16.48
N GLY A 9 13.28 -10.99 -17.43
CA GLY A 9 12.90 -10.60 -18.80
C GLY A 9 11.40 -10.44 -19.06
N PHE A 10 10.53 -10.94 -18.16
CA PHE A 10 9.09 -11.03 -18.43
C PHE A 10 8.27 -9.83 -17.91
N SER A 11 8.81 -9.02 -16.99
CA SER A 11 8.04 -7.99 -16.28
C SER A 11 7.92 -6.66 -17.06
N ILE A 12 8.90 -6.31 -17.89
CA ILE A 12 8.94 -4.99 -18.54
C ILE A 12 8.00 -4.95 -19.76
N VAL A 13 8.00 -6.01 -20.57
CA VAL A 13 7.13 -6.10 -21.76
C VAL A 13 5.65 -6.23 -21.36
N CYS A 14 5.34 -6.96 -20.28
CA CYS A 14 3.99 -7.02 -19.73
C CYS A 14 3.55 -5.69 -19.10
N GLY A 15 4.47 -4.95 -18.45
CA GLY A 15 4.19 -3.64 -17.87
C GLY A 15 3.84 -2.60 -18.94
N VAL A 16 4.60 -2.53 -20.03
CA VAL A 16 4.35 -1.57 -21.13
C VAL A 16 3.06 -1.92 -21.88
N LEU A 17 2.76 -3.20 -22.11
CA LEU A 17 1.49 -3.63 -22.72
C LEU A 17 0.28 -3.35 -21.83
N LEU A 18 0.40 -3.46 -20.50
CA LEU A 18 -0.66 -3.12 -19.55
C LEU A 18 -0.93 -1.61 -19.52
N ILE A 19 0.12 -0.78 -19.57
CA ILE A 19 -0.02 0.69 -19.60
C ILE A 19 -0.68 1.14 -20.91
N ILE A 20 -0.30 0.56 -22.06
CA ILE A 20 -0.93 0.87 -23.35
C ILE A 20 -2.40 0.43 -23.36
N LEU A 21 -2.72 -0.75 -22.80
CA LEU A 21 -4.12 -1.21 -22.67
C LEU A 21 -4.94 -0.30 -21.74
N GLU A 22 -4.37 0.17 -20.64
CA GLU A 22 -5.04 1.09 -19.72
C GLU A 22 -5.29 2.46 -20.36
N VAL A 23 -4.34 3.00 -21.12
CA VAL A 23 -4.49 4.30 -21.82
C VAL A 23 -5.55 4.19 -22.93
N VAL A 24 -5.54 3.11 -23.71
CA VAL A 24 -6.53 2.87 -24.77
C VAL A 24 -7.93 2.63 -24.19
N LEU A 25 -8.06 1.85 -23.11
CA LEU A 25 -9.34 1.63 -22.43
C LEU A 25 -9.86 2.91 -21.78
N TYR A 26 -8.98 3.72 -21.18
CA TYR A 26 -9.35 4.99 -20.55
C TYR A 26 -9.86 6.02 -21.57
N HIS A 27 -9.22 6.13 -22.73
CA HIS A 27 -9.69 7.05 -23.79
C HIS A 27 -10.94 6.53 -24.53
N SER A 28 -11.05 5.22 -24.73
CA SER A 28 -12.25 4.61 -25.33
C SER A 28 -13.48 4.78 -24.44
N HIS A 29 -13.32 4.65 -23.11
CA HIS A 29 -14.42 4.88 -22.16
C HIS A 29 -14.85 6.35 -22.11
N ARG A 30 -13.90 7.29 -22.20
CA ARG A 30 -14.21 8.74 -22.13
C ARG A 30 -14.95 9.22 -23.38
N THR A 31 -14.57 8.77 -24.57
CA THR A 31 -15.24 9.14 -25.83
C THR A 31 -16.65 8.56 -25.92
N VAL A 32 -16.88 7.34 -25.42
CA VAL A 32 -18.23 6.73 -25.35
C VAL A 32 -19.12 7.43 -24.31
N PHE A 33 -18.53 7.90 -23.20
CA PHE A 33 -19.27 8.61 -22.15
C PHE A 33 -19.68 10.03 -22.58
N GLU A 34 -18.82 10.74 -23.33
CA GLU A 34 -19.14 12.09 -23.84
C GLU A 34 -20.13 12.04 -25.03
N LEU A 35 -20.08 11.01 -25.89
CA LEU A 35 -21.08 10.80 -26.95
C LEU A 35 -22.44 10.32 -26.43
N GLY A 36 -22.48 9.59 -25.31
CA GLY A 36 -23.70 9.12 -24.66
C GLY A 36 -24.53 10.22 -24.00
N HIS A 37 -23.91 11.34 -23.60
CA HIS A 37 -24.63 12.52 -23.10
C HIS A 37 -25.21 13.41 -24.20
N ALA A 38 -24.71 13.30 -25.45
CA ALA A 38 -25.23 14.05 -26.58
C ALA A 38 -26.48 13.42 -27.22
N ARG A 39 -26.82 12.17 -26.91
CA ARG A 39 -27.98 11.47 -27.50
C ARG A 39 -28.69 10.61 -26.46
N GLY A 40 -29.68 11.19 -25.78
CA GLY A 40 -30.57 10.44 -24.89
C GLY A 40 -31.29 9.32 -25.65
N ALA A 41 -31.01 8.06 -25.31
CA ALA A 41 -31.81 6.91 -25.75
C ALA A 41 -31.73 5.75 -24.73
N THR A 42 -32.88 5.14 -24.51
CA THR A 42 -33.21 4.15 -23.48
C THR A 42 -33.22 2.70 -24.01
N SER A 43 -32.58 1.78 -23.27
CA SER A 43 -32.96 0.35 -23.09
C SER A 43 -32.63 -0.69 -24.22
N PRO A 44 -32.81 -2.03 -24.02
CA PRO A 44 -31.71 -2.99 -23.82
C PRO A 44 -31.76 -4.26 -24.72
N LEU A 45 -30.66 -5.02 -24.82
CA LEU A 45 -30.53 -6.47 -25.18
C LEU A 45 -29.01 -6.75 -25.16
N TRP A 46 -28.46 -7.80 -24.52
CA TRP A 46 -28.45 -9.20 -24.95
C TRP A 46 -27.93 -10.13 -23.83
N THR A 47 -28.44 -11.36 -23.84
CA THR A 47 -28.16 -12.51 -22.96
C THR A 47 -26.94 -13.35 -23.40
N GLN A 48 -26.50 -14.21 -22.47
CA GLN A 48 -25.38 -15.18 -22.49
C GLN A 48 -25.16 -16.00 -23.78
N THR A 49 -23.91 -16.26 -24.18
CA THR A 49 -23.18 -17.56 -24.07
C THR A 49 -21.97 -17.66 -25.03
N SER A 50 -20.81 -17.97 -24.44
CA SER A 50 -19.77 -18.89 -24.96
C SER A 50 -18.80 -18.50 -26.10
N TRP A 51 -17.53 -18.87 -25.87
CA TRP A 51 -16.38 -19.09 -26.80
C TRP A 51 -15.53 -17.90 -27.32
N LEU A 52 -14.30 -17.80 -26.81
CA LEU A 52 -13.08 -17.67 -27.63
C LEU A 52 -12.98 -18.90 -28.56
N PRO A 53 -12.39 -18.84 -29.79
CA PRO A 53 -11.37 -17.90 -30.29
C PRO A 53 -11.68 -17.32 -31.70
N HIS A 54 -11.05 -16.20 -32.07
CA HIS A 54 -10.64 -15.78 -33.44
C HIS A 54 -10.42 -14.26 -33.50
N TYR A 55 -9.28 -13.80 -32.98
CA TYR A 55 -8.80 -12.43 -33.18
C TYR A 55 -7.91 -12.39 -34.43
N SER A 56 -8.49 -12.18 -35.61
CA SER A 56 -7.78 -11.71 -36.82
C SER A 56 -8.74 -11.51 -38.01
N ALA A 57 -9.72 -10.61 -37.96
CA ALA A 57 -10.46 -10.17 -39.17
C ALA A 57 -11.39 -8.94 -39.01
N ALA A 58 -11.34 -8.15 -37.94
CA ALA A 58 -12.30 -7.06 -37.71
C ALA A 58 -11.70 -5.66 -37.51
N ALA A 59 -10.46 -5.43 -37.99
CA ALA A 59 -9.82 -4.12 -37.97
C ALA A 59 -9.87 -3.36 -39.32
N GLY A 60 -10.52 -3.92 -40.35
CA GLY A 60 -10.45 -3.40 -41.73
C GLY A 60 -11.76 -2.88 -42.33
N ARG A 61 -12.83 -2.67 -41.56
CA ARG A 61 -14.15 -2.31 -42.12
C ARG A 61 -14.95 -1.20 -41.43
N TYR A 62 -14.29 -0.36 -40.61
CA TYR A 62 -14.92 0.84 -40.04
C TYR A 62 -14.33 2.18 -40.53
N LEU A 63 -13.37 2.14 -41.44
CA LEU A 63 -12.83 3.32 -42.13
C LEU A 63 -13.19 3.23 -43.61
N GLY A 64 -14.34 3.79 -43.97
CA GLY A 64 -14.77 3.88 -45.36
C GLY A 64 -16.26 4.09 -45.50
N LEU A 65 -16.69 5.36 -45.47
CA LEU A 65 -17.49 5.94 -46.55
C LEU A 65 -17.70 7.44 -46.26
N GLU A 66 -17.27 8.22 -47.23
CA GLU A 66 -17.54 9.64 -47.40
C GLU A 66 -19.04 9.94 -47.28
N LYS A 67 -19.42 10.80 -46.34
CA LYS A 67 -20.50 11.76 -46.54
C LYS A 67 -20.10 13.07 -45.88
N GLN A 68 -19.78 14.05 -46.72
CA GLN A 68 -19.69 15.45 -46.33
C GLN A 68 -21.02 15.88 -45.71
N ILE A 69 -20.99 16.27 -44.44
CA ILE A 69 -22.06 17.05 -43.80
C ILE A 69 -21.44 18.44 -43.54
N PRO A 70 -21.97 19.53 -44.12
CA PRO A 70 -21.40 20.85 -43.92
C PRO A 70 -21.73 21.33 -42.50
N ILE A 71 -20.71 21.41 -41.64
CA ILE A 71 -20.82 22.13 -40.37
C ILE A 71 -20.58 23.62 -40.69
N ARG A 72 -21.58 24.46 -40.42
CA ARG A 72 -21.45 25.93 -40.50
C ARG A 72 -20.29 26.39 -39.61
N GLN A 73 -19.42 27.23 -40.15
CA GLN A 73 -18.16 27.67 -39.55
C GLN A 73 -18.28 28.72 -38.42
N ASP A 74 -19.48 29.02 -37.92
CA ASP A 74 -19.67 30.17 -37.01
C ASP A 74 -19.77 29.81 -35.52
N THR A 75 -19.26 28.65 -35.08
CA THR A 75 -19.22 28.34 -33.63
C THR A 75 -18.08 27.41 -33.25
N VAL A 76 -16.84 27.88 -33.42
CA VAL A 76 -15.66 27.22 -32.84
C VAL A 76 -14.83 28.27 -32.12
N SER A 77 -14.75 28.16 -30.79
CA SER A 77 -13.89 29.00 -29.95
C SER A 77 -12.42 28.70 -30.27
N ARG A 78 -11.55 29.72 -30.25
CA ARG A 78 -10.08 29.54 -30.37
C ARG A 78 -9.50 28.52 -29.36
N TYR A 79 -10.22 28.22 -28.28
CA TYR A 79 -9.85 27.22 -27.29
C TYR A 79 -9.95 25.77 -27.79
N SER A 80 -10.93 25.45 -28.64
CA SER A 80 -11.13 24.09 -29.16
C SER A 80 -10.17 23.74 -30.30
N LEU A 81 -9.67 24.73 -31.04
CA LEU A 81 -8.67 24.51 -32.09
C LEU A 81 -7.30 24.11 -31.50
N ARG A 82 -6.87 24.76 -30.41
CA ARG A 82 -5.62 24.41 -29.70
C ARG A 82 -5.68 23.04 -29.03
N GLN A 83 -6.85 22.66 -28.50
CA GLN A 83 -7.05 21.30 -27.97
C GLN A 83 -6.99 20.23 -29.07
N TYR A 84 -7.51 20.54 -30.27
CA TYR A 84 -7.46 19.64 -31.41
C TYR A 84 -6.03 19.45 -31.94
N GLU A 85 -5.25 20.53 -32.05
CA GLU A 85 -3.83 20.46 -32.44
C GLU A 85 -2.98 19.71 -31.40
N HIS A 86 -3.26 19.88 -30.11
CA HIS A 86 -2.57 19.15 -29.04
C HIS A 86 -2.91 17.65 -29.04
N LEU A 87 -4.16 17.29 -29.35
CA LEU A 87 -4.57 15.89 -29.50
C LEU A 87 -3.96 15.22 -30.73
N ASN A 88 -3.82 15.94 -31.85
CA ASN A 88 -3.12 15.42 -33.03
C ASN A 88 -1.63 15.16 -32.76
N LYS A 89 -0.94 16.05 -32.03
CA LYS A 89 0.47 15.82 -31.63
C LYS A 89 0.63 14.62 -30.69
N ILE A 90 -0.33 14.42 -29.79
CA ILE A 90 -0.35 13.22 -28.92
C ILE A 90 -0.59 11.95 -29.75
N SER A 91 -1.47 12.02 -30.76
CA SER A 91 -1.75 10.90 -31.66
C SER A 91 -0.53 10.50 -32.50
N GLU A 92 0.20 11.48 -33.04
CA GLU A 92 1.44 11.24 -33.80
C GLU A 92 2.53 10.62 -32.91
N GLY A 93 2.71 11.12 -31.68
CA GLY A 93 3.65 10.53 -30.72
C GLY A 93 3.28 9.10 -30.29
N LEU A 94 1.99 8.78 -30.21
CA LEU A 94 1.50 7.44 -29.92
C LEU A 94 1.76 6.46 -31.08
N GLU A 95 1.65 6.90 -32.34
CA GLU A 95 1.99 6.07 -33.49
C GLU A 95 3.49 5.74 -33.53
N ASP A 96 4.36 6.71 -33.25
CA ASP A 96 5.82 6.48 -33.21
C ASP A 96 6.23 5.57 -32.05
N LEU A 97 5.59 5.71 -30.88
CA LEU A 97 5.76 4.79 -29.77
C LEU A 97 5.32 3.37 -30.15
N LEU A 98 4.20 3.23 -30.86
CA LEU A 98 3.68 1.93 -31.31
C LEU A 98 4.63 1.27 -32.32
N ARG A 99 5.20 2.05 -33.26
CA ARG A 99 6.22 1.57 -34.21
C ARG A 99 7.47 1.11 -33.49
N THR A 100 7.92 1.86 -32.49
CA THR A 100 9.09 1.51 -31.67
C THR A 100 8.87 0.23 -30.88
N VAL A 101 7.71 0.06 -30.25
CA VAL A 101 7.34 -1.17 -29.52
C VAL A 101 7.23 -2.38 -30.45
N MET A 102 6.69 -2.20 -31.66
CA MET A 102 6.62 -3.26 -32.68
C MET A 102 8.01 -3.68 -33.16
N ALA A 103 8.92 -2.73 -33.39
CA ALA A 103 10.32 -3.00 -33.76
C ALA A 103 11.05 -3.77 -32.63
N LEU A 104 10.88 -3.35 -31.38
CA LEU A 104 11.43 -4.04 -30.20
C LEU A 104 10.89 -5.47 -30.06
N ARG A 105 9.60 -5.68 -30.37
CA ARG A 105 9.00 -7.02 -30.34
C ARG A 105 9.60 -7.95 -31.38
N GLU A 106 9.86 -7.46 -32.60
CA GLU A 106 10.56 -8.24 -33.62
C GLU A 106 11.99 -8.58 -33.21
N GLU A 107 12.70 -7.64 -32.59
CA GLU A 107 14.07 -7.83 -32.15
C GLU A 107 14.16 -8.86 -31.01
N ILE A 108 13.23 -8.81 -30.04
CA ILE A 108 13.08 -9.82 -29.00
C ILE A 108 12.72 -11.19 -29.60
N GLY A 109 11.92 -11.22 -30.68
CA GLY A 109 11.62 -12.42 -31.44
C GLY A 109 12.87 -13.05 -32.05
N ARG A 110 13.70 -12.25 -32.74
CA ARG A 110 14.99 -12.70 -33.29
C ARG A 110 15.94 -13.18 -32.20
N PHE A 111 15.95 -12.50 -31.05
CA PHE A 111 16.77 -12.89 -29.90
C PHE A 111 16.36 -14.27 -29.35
N ARG A 112 15.06 -14.55 -29.19
CA ARG A 112 14.56 -15.86 -28.77
C ARG A 112 14.89 -16.97 -29.77
N GLN A 113 14.78 -16.68 -31.07
CA GLN A 113 15.13 -17.64 -32.11
C GLN A 113 16.63 -17.98 -32.07
N ASN A 114 17.48 -16.97 -31.90
CA ASN A 114 18.92 -17.16 -31.77
C ASN A 114 19.31 -17.93 -30.51
N LEU A 115 18.62 -17.69 -29.39
CA LEU A 115 18.83 -18.43 -28.15
C LEU A 115 18.48 -19.91 -28.32
N SER A 116 17.34 -20.20 -28.94
CA SER A 116 16.90 -21.57 -29.21
C SER A 116 17.86 -22.30 -30.17
N ASN A 117 18.37 -21.61 -31.19
CA ASN A 117 19.40 -22.15 -32.09
C ASN A 117 20.74 -22.40 -31.38
N LEU A 118 21.09 -21.57 -30.40
CA LEU A 118 22.31 -21.73 -29.61
C LEU A 118 22.17 -22.90 -28.63
N GLU A 119 21.01 -23.04 -27.98
CA GLU A 119 20.68 -24.18 -27.12
C GLU A 119 20.72 -25.50 -27.92
N ALA A 120 20.15 -25.52 -29.13
CA ALA A 120 20.22 -26.69 -30.01
C ALA A 120 21.66 -27.04 -30.43
N LYS A 121 22.51 -26.04 -30.71
CA LYS A 121 23.93 -26.25 -31.03
C LYS A 121 24.72 -26.78 -29.81
N VAL A 122 24.46 -26.24 -28.62
CA VAL A 122 25.08 -26.71 -27.37
C VAL A 122 24.67 -28.15 -27.07
N GLN A 123 23.40 -28.50 -27.24
CA GLN A 123 22.89 -29.86 -27.04
C GLN A 123 23.50 -30.86 -28.03
N MET A 124 23.69 -30.46 -29.30
CA MET A 124 24.38 -31.27 -30.30
C MET A 124 25.87 -31.46 -29.98
N SER A 125 26.56 -30.41 -29.51
CA SER A 125 27.98 -30.50 -29.12
C SER A 125 28.21 -31.36 -27.87
N ILE A 126 27.27 -31.38 -26.91
CA ILE A 126 27.33 -32.27 -25.75
C ILE A 126 27.16 -33.75 -26.15
N SER A 127 26.48 -34.03 -27.27
CA SER A 127 26.30 -35.39 -27.79
C SER A 127 27.50 -35.93 -28.60
N LYS A 128 28.45 -35.07 -28.96
CA LYS A 128 29.66 -35.41 -29.73
C LYS A 128 30.86 -34.61 -29.21
N ASP A 129 31.49 -35.07 -28.13
CA ASP A 129 32.96 -35.24 -28.12
C ASP A 129 33.47 -35.81 -26.79
N SER A 130 34.21 -36.90 -26.92
CA SER A 130 35.13 -37.45 -25.96
C SER A 130 36.48 -36.74 -26.10
N GLY A 131 36.77 -35.75 -25.25
CA GLY A 131 38.09 -35.11 -25.19
C GLY A 131 38.08 -33.82 -24.38
N MET A 132 38.59 -33.88 -23.14
CA MET A 132 38.41 -32.84 -22.11
C MET A 132 39.35 -31.61 -22.24
N ASP A 133 40.23 -31.55 -23.24
CA ASP A 133 41.27 -30.50 -23.30
C ASP A 133 40.91 -29.29 -24.19
N GLY A 134 39.88 -29.39 -25.05
CA GLY A 134 39.45 -28.30 -25.94
C GLY A 134 38.31 -27.42 -25.41
N LEU A 135 37.72 -27.80 -24.27
CA LEU A 135 36.54 -27.15 -23.70
C LEU A 135 36.91 -25.90 -22.89
N ASP A 136 38.04 -25.93 -22.19
CA ASP A 136 38.48 -24.86 -21.29
C ASP A 136 38.83 -23.56 -22.03
N ASP A 137 39.51 -23.65 -23.18
CA ASP A 137 39.91 -22.47 -23.94
C ASP A 137 38.70 -21.75 -24.57
N ARG A 138 37.66 -22.52 -24.95
CA ARG A 138 36.40 -21.97 -25.47
C ARG A 138 35.52 -21.40 -24.36
N LEU A 139 35.52 -21.99 -23.16
CA LEU A 139 34.83 -21.45 -21.99
C LEU A 139 35.47 -20.15 -21.50
N LEU A 140 36.80 -20.06 -21.50
CA LEU A 140 37.55 -18.84 -21.18
C LEU A 140 37.28 -17.72 -22.18
N THR A 141 37.14 -18.05 -23.48
CA THR A 141 36.79 -17.07 -24.51
C THR A 141 35.37 -16.54 -24.31
N LEU A 142 34.40 -17.42 -24.03
CA LEU A 142 33.00 -17.02 -23.77
C LEU A 142 32.84 -16.23 -22.47
N ALA A 143 33.63 -16.54 -21.44
CA ALA A 143 33.65 -15.77 -20.19
C ALA A 143 34.17 -14.34 -20.42
N ARG A 144 35.24 -14.17 -21.21
CA ARG A 144 35.78 -12.84 -21.57
C ARG A 144 34.78 -12.02 -22.40
N GLU A 145 34.08 -12.65 -23.35
CA GLU A 145 33.02 -11.98 -24.11
C GLU A 145 31.81 -11.59 -23.24
N SER A 146 31.48 -12.40 -22.23
CA SER A 146 30.40 -12.10 -21.30
C SER A 146 30.74 -10.88 -20.43
N GLU A 147 31.98 -10.80 -19.95
CA GLU A 147 32.45 -9.68 -19.14
C GLU A 147 32.52 -8.38 -19.96
N GLN A 148 33.00 -8.44 -21.22
CA GLN A 148 32.96 -7.29 -22.13
C GLN A 148 31.53 -6.78 -22.39
N ARG A 149 30.57 -7.69 -22.59
CA ARG A 149 29.16 -7.29 -22.79
C ARG A 149 28.51 -6.73 -21.54
N LYS A 150 28.95 -7.17 -20.35
CA LYS A 150 28.52 -6.61 -19.06
C LYS A 150 29.05 -5.20 -18.86
N GLN A 151 30.31 -4.94 -19.22
CA GLN A 151 30.89 -3.60 -19.21
C GLN A 151 30.19 -2.67 -20.21
N GLN A 152 29.86 -3.16 -21.41
CA GLN A 152 29.14 -2.39 -22.43
C GLN A 152 27.71 -2.05 -21.98
N LYS A 153 27.04 -2.94 -21.23
CA LYS A 153 25.73 -2.69 -20.64
C LYS A 153 25.76 -1.64 -19.52
N ASN A 154 26.81 -1.65 -18.70
CA ASN A 154 26.99 -0.65 -17.65
C ASN A 154 27.27 0.73 -18.25
N ALA A 155 28.09 0.81 -19.30
CA ALA A 155 28.32 2.06 -20.03
C ALA A 155 27.04 2.64 -20.67
N LEU A 156 26.16 1.77 -21.19
CA LEU A 156 24.87 2.19 -21.73
C LEU A 156 23.91 2.69 -20.64
N SER A 157 23.97 2.08 -19.44
CA SER A 157 23.20 2.51 -18.28
C SER A 157 23.69 3.85 -17.72
N GLU A 158 25.00 4.10 -17.74
CA GLU A 158 25.59 5.39 -17.33
C GLU A 158 25.26 6.50 -18.33
N ASN A 159 25.29 6.21 -19.64
CA ASN A 159 24.85 7.15 -20.66
C ASN A 159 23.37 7.51 -20.53
N ASN A 160 22.49 6.54 -20.28
CA ASN A 160 21.07 6.82 -20.03
C ASN A 160 20.84 7.66 -18.76
N MET A 161 21.63 7.43 -17.71
CA MET A 161 21.55 8.22 -16.47
C MET A 161 22.02 9.66 -16.68
N GLN A 162 23.06 9.88 -17.49
CA GLN A 162 23.52 11.22 -17.88
C GLN A 162 22.52 11.94 -18.80
N GLU A 163 21.81 11.21 -19.66
CA GLU A 163 20.79 11.76 -20.54
C GLU A 163 19.50 12.13 -19.77
N GLU A 164 19.10 11.33 -18.78
CA GLU A 164 18.03 11.69 -17.83
C GLU A 164 18.40 12.90 -16.97
N THR A 165 19.67 13.03 -16.55
CA THR A 165 20.15 14.20 -15.80
C THR A 165 20.13 15.45 -16.67
N ARG A 166 20.57 15.38 -17.94
CA ARG A 166 20.48 16.50 -18.90
C ARG A 166 19.05 16.91 -19.23
N LEU A 167 18.11 15.95 -19.27
CA LEU A 167 16.68 16.23 -19.48
C LEU A 167 16.05 16.89 -18.24
N SER A 168 16.53 16.57 -17.04
CA SER A 168 16.16 17.23 -15.79
C SER A 168 16.67 18.68 -15.73
N GLU A 169 17.95 18.91 -16.04
CA GLU A 169 18.57 20.25 -16.04
C GLU A 169 17.89 21.18 -17.06
N ARG A 170 17.51 20.66 -18.24
CA ARG A 170 16.78 21.42 -19.26
C ARG A 170 15.35 21.80 -18.82
N SER A 171 14.74 21.02 -17.93
CA SER A 171 13.42 21.32 -17.37
C SER A 171 13.47 22.35 -16.24
N GLU A 172 14.60 22.45 -15.53
CA GLU A 172 14.85 23.49 -14.53
C GLU A 172 15.14 24.85 -15.19
N GLU A 173 15.90 24.88 -16.30
CA GLU A 173 16.14 26.12 -17.09
C GLU A 173 14.87 26.69 -17.75
N GLU A 174 13.90 25.84 -18.13
CA GLU A 174 12.60 26.28 -18.65
C GLU A 174 11.66 26.82 -17.54
N GLN A 175 11.94 26.54 -16.27
CA GLN A 175 11.16 26.99 -15.12
C GLN A 175 11.68 28.33 -14.54
N GLU A 176 12.97 28.65 -14.71
CA GLU A 176 13.56 29.95 -14.34
C GLU A 176 13.20 31.09 -15.31
N GLN A 177 12.71 30.82 -16.53
CA GLN A 177 12.32 31.85 -17.50
C GLN A 177 10.89 32.39 -17.34
N GLN A 178 10.16 32.02 -16.28
CA GLN A 178 8.78 32.51 -16.02
C GLN A 178 8.59 33.44 -14.82
N ASP A 179 9.65 33.79 -14.08
CA ASP A 179 9.57 34.76 -12.98
C ASP A 179 10.38 36.03 -13.28
N GLU A 180 9.76 37.04 -13.89
CA GLU A 180 10.30 38.42 -13.88
C GLU A 180 9.96 39.13 -12.55
N PRO A 181 10.91 39.86 -11.94
CA PRO A 181 10.66 40.58 -10.69
C PRO A 181 10.05 41.97 -10.96
N ILE A 182 8.90 42.24 -10.33
CA ILE A 182 8.33 43.59 -10.24
C ILE A 182 9.10 44.35 -9.15
N GLU A 183 9.95 45.30 -9.56
CA GLU A 183 10.49 46.32 -8.67
C GLU A 183 9.34 47.21 -8.14
N SER A 184 9.16 47.22 -6.83
CA SER A 184 8.50 48.34 -6.15
C SER A 184 9.35 48.77 -4.95
N THR A 185 9.93 49.96 -5.10
CA THR A 185 10.56 50.73 -4.05
C THR A 185 9.50 51.17 -3.05
N SER A 186 9.62 50.76 -1.78
CA SER A 186 9.15 51.60 -0.69
C SER A 186 10.03 51.42 0.54
N GLN A 187 10.52 52.57 1.00
CA GLN A 187 11.39 52.75 2.16
C GLN A 187 10.65 52.40 3.44
N GLY A 188 11.41 51.92 4.42
CA GLY A 188 10.89 51.39 5.67
C GLY A 188 10.10 52.38 6.51
N GLN A 189 9.09 51.85 7.18
CA GLN A 189 8.70 52.28 8.51
C GLN A 189 8.43 51.04 9.36
N SER A 190 9.29 50.86 10.36
CA SER A 190 9.08 49.97 11.50
C SER A 190 7.83 50.42 12.26
N SER A 191 6.71 49.74 12.06
CA SER A 191 5.62 49.70 13.02
C SER A 191 5.45 48.26 13.49
N SER A 192 5.63 48.04 14.78
CA SER A 192 5.30 46.80 15.47
C SER A 192 3.78 46.65 15.51
N GLN A 193 3.17 46.30 14.38
CA GLN A 193 1.85 45.70 14.36
C GLN A 193 2.05 44.21 14.66
N GLU A 194 1.53 43.74 15.79
CA GLU A 194 1.35 42.30 16.05
C GLU A 194 0.61 41.72 14.84
N GLN A 195 1.30 40.98 13.98
CA GLN A 195 0.65 40.27 12.89
C GLN A 195 -0.26 39.21 13.52
N GLU A 196 -1.57 39.44 13.43
CA GLU A 196 -2.57 38.50 13.92
C GLU A 196 -2.37 37.14 13.23
N LEU A 197 -2.31 36.07 14.04
CA LEU A 197 -2.02 34.74 13.54
C LEU A 197 -3.15 34.25 12.61
N THR A 198 -2.85 34.03 11.33
CA THR A 198 -3.85 33.56 10.36
C THR A 198 -4.19 32.08 10.57
N PHE A 199 -5.44 31.81 10.96
CA PHE A 199 -5.96 30.45 11.09
C PHE A 199 -6.64 29.98 9.80
N LEU A 200 -6.29 28.78 9.36
CA LEU A 200 -6.89 28.11 8.22
C LEU A 200 -7.75 26.94 8.68
N PRO A 201 -8.83 26.58 7.94
CA PRO A 201 -9.59 25.38 8.23
C PRO A 201 -8.68 24.15 8.22
N LEU A 202 -8.79 23.32 9.24
CA LEU A 202 -8.04 22.07 9.34
C LEU A 202 -8.42 21.12 8.21
N MET A 203 -9.68 21.20 7.74
CA MET A 203 -10.20 20.45 6.60
C MET A 203 -10.76 21.41 5.54
N ASP A 204 -10.09 21.51 4.39
CA ASP A 204 -10.59 22.24 3.22
C ASP A 204 -11.20 21.29 2.19
N ASN A 205 -12.53 21.18 2.19
CA ASN A 205 -13.24 20.30 1.26
C ASN A 205 -13.22 20.79 -0.20
N LYS A 206 -12.82 22.04 -0.47
CA LYS A 206 -12.73 22.57 -1.83
C LYS A 206 -11.53 21.98 -2.60
N LEU A 207 -10.50 21.54 -1.87
CA LEU A 207 -9.25 21.05 -2.43
C LEU A 207 -9.23 19.52 -2.61
N ARG A 208 -10.39 18.85 -2.70
CA ARG A 208 -10.39 17.41 -2.99
C ARG A 208 -10.09 17.16 -4.47
N GLY A 209 -8.91 16.63 -4.77
CA GLY A 209 -8.56 16.22 -6.13
C GLY A 209 -7.08 15.97 -6.35
N VAL A 210 -6.71 15.92 -7.63
CA VAL A 210 -5.33 15.93 -8.12
C VAL A 210 -5.14 17.23 -8.87
N ASP A 211 -4.10 17.99 -8.55
CA ASP A 211 -3.72 19.21 -9.26
C ASP A 211 -2.24 19.13 -9.64
N GLY A 212 -1.93 19.34 -10.92
CA GLY A 212 -0.56 19.25 -11.45
C GLY A 212 0.16 17.92 -11.14
N GLY A 213 -0.57 16.81 -10.97
CA GLY A 213 0.01 15.51 -10.59
C GLY A 213 0.24 15.32 -9.08
N HIS A 214 -0.06 16.32 -8.24
CA HIS A 214 0.01 16.23 -6.79
C HIS A 214 -1.34 15.89 -6.17
N VAL A 215 -1.33 15.03 -5.16
CA VAL A 215 -2.52 14.75 -4.34
C VAL A 215 -2.75 15.92 -3.40
N LEU A 216 -3.81 16.68 -3.64
CA LEU A 216 -4.26 17.72 -2.74
C LEU A 216 -4.86 17.06 -1.49
N ASP A 217 -4.20 17.28 -0.34
CA ASP A 217 -4.68 16.79 0.93
C ASP A 217 -5.60 17.84 1.56
N PRO A 218 -6.89 17.53 1.78
CA PRO A 218 -7.79 18.47 2.44
C PRO A 218 -7.36 18.82 3.87
N PHE A 219 -6.60 17.92 4.53
CA PHE A 219 -6.17 18.13 5.90
C PHE A 219 -4.84 18.88 5.94
N MET A 220 -4.82 20.05 6.59
CA MET A 220 -3.67 20.95 6.60
C MET A 220 -3.14 21.25 5.18
N SER A 221 -4.05 21.71 4.31
CA SER A 221 -3.88 21.78 2.86
C SER A 221 -2.72 22.66 2.35
N VAL A 222 -2.24 23.62 3.15
CA VAL A 222 -1.07 24.45 2.77
C VAL A 222 0.22 23.64 2.78
N ILE A 223 0.27 22.54 3.54
CA ILE A 223 1.45 21.69 3.62
C ILE A 223 1.39 20.66 2.50
N LYS A 224 2.26 20.84 1.50
CA LYS A 224 2.41 19.90 0.39
C LYS A 224 3.04 18.59 0.87
N GLY A 225 2.46 17.48 0.43
CA GLY A 225 3.02 16.14 0.66
C GLY A 225 3.80 15.64 -0.55
N ARG A 226 4.44 14.49 -0.40
CA ARG A 226 5.24 13.83 -1.47
C ARG A 226 4.40 13.09 -2.52
N GLY A 227 3.08 13.22 -2.48
CA GLY A 227 2.19 12.59 -3.44
C GLY A 227 2.11 11.06 -3.28
N TRP A 228 2.04 10.34 -4.41
CA TRP A 228 1.99 8.88 -4.48
C TRP A 228 3.36 8.22 -4.57
N ILE A 229 4.43 9.00 -4.49
CA ILE A 229 5.81 8.50 -4.55
C ILE A 229 6.03 7.55 -3.37
N GLU A 230 6.62 6.38 -3.58
CA GLU A 230 6.95 5.46 -2.48
C GLU A 230 8.16 5.96 -1.67
N GLY A 231 8.21 5.63 -0.38
CA GLY A 231 9.28 6.10 0.51
C GLY A 231 9.03 5.80 1.99
N PRO A 232 9.68 6.52 2.92
CA PRO A 232 9.36 6.46 4.34
C PRO A 232 7.93 6.95 4.63
N PRO A 233 7.32 6.62 5.78
CA PRO A 233 6.04 7.20 6.18
C PRO A 233 6.08 8.73 6.11
N GLU A 234 5.03 9.31 5.52
CA GLU A 234 4.92 10.75 5.39
C GLU A 234 4.56 11.35 6.76
N LEU A 235 5.58 11.87 7.44
CA LEU A 235 5.47 12.51 8.75
C LEU A 235 5.92 13.96 8.64
N PHE A 236 5.07 14.88 9.09
CA PHE A 236 5.39 16.31 9.15
C PHE A 236 5.78 16.70 10.57
N PHE A 237 6.90 17.39 10.71
CA PHE A 237 7.49 17.75 12.00
C PHE A 237 7.35 19.25 12.23
N PHE A 238 6.88 19.63 13.42
CA PHE A 238 6.78 21.01 13.86
C PHE A 238 7.41 21.16 15.24
N PRO A 239 8.43 22.02 15.42
CA PRO A 239 9.18 22.70 14.36
C PRO A 239 9.90 21.70 13.44
N GLY A 240 10.28 22.14 12.24
CA GLY A 240 10.88 21.30 11.22
C GLY A 240 12.20 20.68 11.68
N LYS A 241 12.20 19.37 11.99
CA LYS A 241 13.42 18.64 12.37
C LYS A 241 14.12 17.97 11.18
N TYR A 242 13.34 17.48 10.20
CA TYR A 242 13.84 16.63 9.11
C TYR A 242 13.54 17.16 7.70
N THR A 243 12.63 18.12 7.56
CA THR A 243 12.21 18.67 6.26
C THR A 243 12.81 20.05 5.99
N ASN A 244 12.81 20.93 7.00
CA ASN A 244 13.50 22.21 6.96
C ASN A 244 13.93 22.59 8.39
N ALA A 245 15.21 22.42 8.72
CA ALA A 245 15.76 22.68 10.05
C ALA A 245 15.63 24.15 10.48
N GLU A 246 15.45 25.06 9.52
CA GLU A 246 15.30 26.50 9.73
C GLU A 246 13.86 26.89 10.08
N ASP A 247 12.88 26.04 9.75
CA ASP A 247 11.48 26.30 10.08
C ASP A 247 11.20 26.04 11.57
N LYS A 248 11.29 27.10 12.37
CA LYS A 248 11.04 27.08 13.82
C LYS A 248 9.56 27.27 14.19
N ARG A 249 8.64 27.26 13.22
CA ARG A 249 7.22 27.47 13.50
C ARG A 249 6.61 26.26 14.21
N LEU A 250 5.87 26.55 15.26
CA LEU A 250 5.04 25.60 15.99
C LEU A 250 3.73 25.37 15.26
N LEU A 251 3.18 24.17 15.38
CA LEU A 251 1.82 23.88 14.94
C LEU A 251 0.83 24.34 16.02
N CYS A 252 -0.10 25.22 15.66
CA CYS A 252 -1.18 25.67 16.52
C CYS A 252 -2.52 25.11 16.03
N LEU A 253 -3.35 24.61 16.94
CA LEU A 253 -4.70 24.12 16.67
C LEU A 253 -5.73 24.90 17.49
N ARG A 254 -6.88 25.14 16.85
CA ARG A 254 -8.04 25.82 17.45
C ARG A 254 -9.33 25.08 17.10
N GLY A 255 -10.18 24.87 18.10
CA GLY A 255 -11.44 24.13 17.99
C GLY A 255 -11.31 22.65 18.35
N ASN A 256 -12.45 22.03 18.66
CA ASN A 256 -12.55 20.62 19.06
C ASN A 256 -13.76 19.88 18.45
N SER A 257 -14.32 20.41 17.36
CA SER A 257 -15.53 19.89 16.73
C SER A 257 -15.37 18.41 16.38
N THR A 258 -16.24 17.58 16.95
CA THR A 258 -16.31 16.13 16.70
C THR A 258 -17.27 15.78 15.56
N PHE A 259 -18.05 16.74 15.07
CA PHE A 259 -19.10 16.51 14.07
C PHE A 259 -18.81 17.21 12.73
N ASP A 260 -18.11 18.33 12.73
CA ASP A 260 -17.79 19.14 11.55
C ASP A 260 -16.30 19.52 11.54
N GLY A 261 -15.51 18.88 10.67
CA GLY A 261 -14.06 19.06 10.63
C GLY A 261 -13.61 20.41 10.09
N ALA A 262 -14.48 21.14 9.38
CA ALA A 262 -14.18 22.49 8.89
C ALA A 262 -14.24 23.54 10.01
N ARG A 263 -14.75 23.18 11.20
CA ARG A 263 -14.78 24.03 12.41
C ARG A 263 -13.56 23.83 13.31
N ASN A 264 -12.62 23.00 12.90
CA ASN A 264 -11.30 22.92 13.50
C ASN A 264 -10.34 23.68 12.60
N PHE A 265 -9.35 24.33 13.18
CA PHE A 265 -8.43 25.22 12.47
C PHE A 265 -6.99 24.95 12.87
N TYR A 266 -6.06 25.26 11.97
CA TYR A 266 -4.63 25.24 12.24
C TYR A 266 -3.96 26.55 11.83
N ALA A 267 -2.81 26.82 12.44
CA ALA A 267 -1.90 27.89 12.05
C ALA A 267 -0.45 27.45 12.32
N LEU A 268 0.51 28.08 11.65
CA LEU A 268 1.94 27.91 11.93
C LEU A 268 2.47 29.23 12.49
N ALA A 269 3.11 29.18 13.65
CA ALA A 269 3.53 30.37 14.40
C ALA A 269 4.93 30.23 14.97
N TYR A 270 5.74 31.28 14.89
CA TYR A 270 6.93 31.36 15.73
C TYR A 270 6.54 31.56 17.19
N LYS A 271 7.38 31.11 18.12
CA LYS A 271 7.11 31.20 19.56
C LYS A 271 6.93 32.65 20.02
N GLU A 272 7.64 33.57 19.38
CA GLU A 272 7.62 35.01 19.63
C GLU A 272 6.33 35.69 19.16
N GLN A 273 5.56 35.04 18.28
CA GLN A 273 4.26 35.52 17.76
C GLN A 273 3.07 35.06 18.62
N LEU A 274 3.31 34.23 19.64
CA LEU A 274 2.23 33.69 20.47
C LEU A 274 1.77 34.74 21.49
N SER A 275 0.48 35.05 21.47
CA SER A 275 -0.14 35.93 22.47
C SER A 275 -0.34 35.20 23.80
N ASN A 276 -0.59 35.97 24.86
CA ASN A 276 -0.88 35.43 26.20
C ASN A 276 -2.15 34.57 26.28
N THR A 277 -2.99 34.57 25.24
CA THR A 277 -4.21 33.75 25.18
C THR A 277 -3.99 32.38 24.52
N MET A 278 -2.79 32.13 23.98
CA MET A 278 -2.40 30.85 23.40
C MET A 278 -1.55 30.06 24.38
N MET A 279 -1.70 28.74 24.38
CA MET A 279 -0.94 27.84 25.25
C MET A 279 0.07 27.03 24.47
N VAL A 280 1.31 26.98 24.95
CA VAL A 280 2.33 26.05 24.45
C VAL A 280 2.23 24.74 25.22
N ILE A 281 1.91 23.67 24.50
CA ILE A 281 1.77 22.32 25.04
C ILE A 281 3.14 21.63 25.01
N PRO A 282 3.71 21.27 26.17
CA PRO A 282 5.04 20.67 26.23
C PRO A 282 5.04 19.21 25.76
N GLY A 283 6.21 18.78 25.30
CA GLY A 283 6.53 17.43 24.85
C GLY A 283 6.03 17.09 23.44
N VAL A 284 6.40 15.91 22.96
CA VAL A 284 6.00 15.40 21.63
C VAL A 284 4.51 15.03 21.61
N THR A 285 3.80 15.62 20.65
CA THR A 285 2.39 15.32 20.33
C THR A 285 2.30 14.62 18.98
N LEU A 286 1.70 13.42 18.96
CA LEU A 286 1.41 12.70 17.73
C LEU A 286 0.01 13.09 17.23
N ILE A 287 -0.11 13.40 15.95
CA ILE A 287 -1.36 13.84 15.34
C ILE A 287 -1.64 12.99 14.10
N SER A 288 -2.73 12.24 14.12
CA SER A 288 -3.14 11.41 12.98
C SER A 288 -4.45 11.93 12.39
N GLU A 289 -4.51 12.02 11.08
CA GLU A 289 -5.74 12.22 10.31
C GLU A 289 -6.03 10.98 9.46
N THR A 290 -7.32 10.71 9.26
CA THR A 290 -7.77 9.67 8.35
C THR A 290 -9.12 9.96 7.70
N ILE A 291 -9.25 9.61 6.42
CA ILE A 291 -10.55 9.62 5.74
C ILE A 291 -11.49 8.49 6.23
N TRP A 292 -10.97 7.55 7.02
CA TRP A 292 -11.67 6.40 7.59
C TRP A 292 -11.90 6.54 9.10
N GLU A 293 -12.54 5.56 9.74
CA GLU A 293 -12.78 5.60 11.19
C GLU A 293 -11.77 4.78 11.98
N TYR A 294 -11.30 5.30 13.12
CA TYR A 294 -10.41 4.60 14.05
C TYR A 294 -11.07 3.45 14.82
N ALA A 295 -12.39 3.31 14.75
CA ALA A 295 -13.10 2.17 15.33
C ALA A 295 -12.80 0.86 14.58
N ASN A 296 -12.40 0.94 13.30
CA ASN A 296 -11.98 -0.21 12.52
C ASN A 296 -10.48 -0.49 12.77
N PRO A 297 -10.10 -1.69 13.26
CA PRO A 297 -8.70 -2.05 13.53
C PRO A 297 -7.75 -1.82 12.35
N TRP A 298 -8.14 -2.19 11.13
CA TRP A 298 -7.30 -1.99 9.94
C TRP A 298 -7.05 -0.52 9.66
N HIS A 299 -8.11 0.30 9.64
CA HIS A 299 -7.97 1.73 9.39
C HIS A 299 -7.14 2.43 10.45
N ALA A 300 -7.31 2.05 11.72
CA ALA A 300 -6.55 2.65 12.80
C ALA A 300 -5.08 2.25 12.75
N MET A 301 -4.78 0.95 12.62
CA MET A 301 -3.42 0.43 12.45
C MET A 301 -2.72 1.10 11.26
N TYR A 302 -3.40 1.14 10.12
CA TYR A 302 -2.90 1.75 8.89
C TYR A 302 -2.47 3.21 9.10
N ASN A 303 -3.16 3.99 9.94
CA ASN A 303 -2.85 5.41 10.17
C ASN A 303 -1.92 5.68 11.37
N LEU A 304 -1.77 4.71 12.29
CA LEU A 304 -0.98 4.87 13.51
C LEU A 304 0.38 4.17 13.48
N LEU A 305 0.55 3.10 12.69
CA LEU A 305 1.86 2.46 12.49
C LEU A 305 2.97 3.41 12.04
N PRO A 306 2.74 4.45 11.22
CA PRO A 306 3.77 5.43 10.87
C PRO A 306 4.54 6.01 12.06
N PHE A 307 3.92 6.14 13.23
CA PHE A 307 4.60 6.68 14.41
C PHE A 307 5.64 5.71 15.00
N LEU A 308 5.54 4.41 14.72
CA LEU A 308 6.60 3.47 15.08
C LEU A 308 7.87 3.75 14.29
N PHE A 309 7.76 4.10 13.01
CA PHE A 309 8.94 4.49 12.23
C PHE A 309 9.66 5.68 12.85
N TRP A 310 8.92 6.72 13.26
CA TRP A 310 9.52 7.84 13.98
C TRP A 310 10.19 7.38 15.28
N ARG A 311 9.47 6.62 16.11
CA ARG A 311 9.96 6.15 17.40
C ARG A 311 11.26 5.35 17.24
N ILE A 312 11.28 4.37 16.33
CA ILE A 312 12.44 3.53 16.05
C ILE A 312 13.65 4.40 15.64
N ASN A 313 13.45 5.32 14.69
CA ASN A 313 14.54 6.14 14.16
C ASN A 313 15.00 7.23 15.13
N ASP A 314 14.14 7.67 16.04
CA ASP A 314 14.46 8.65 17.07
C ASP A 314 14.86 7.97 18.39
N ARG A 315 15.56 6.82 18.31
CA ARG A 315 16.13 6.09 19.46
C ARG A 315 15.10 5.75 20.54
N CYS A 316 13.91 5.32 20.12
CA CYS A 316 12.82 4.92 20.99
C CYS A 316 12.29 6.06 21.89
N SER A 317 12.35 7.28 21.36
CA SER A 317 11.76 8.47 21.98
C SER A 317 10.31 8.27 22.40
N GLN A 318 9.95 8.94 23.50
CA GLN A 318 8.59 8.93 24.04
C GLN A 318 7.77 10.08 23.47
N ALA A 319 6.50 9.79 23.18
CA ALA A 319 5.50 10.81 22.92
C ALA A 319 4.49 10.84 24.05
N HIS A 320 3.97 12.03 24.35
CA HIS A 320 3.16 12.28 25.53
C HIS A 320 1.68 12.34 25.20
N LYS A 321 1.34 12.76 23.98
CA LYS A 321 -0.04 13.08 23.58
C LYS A 321 -0.34 12.47 22.21
N LEU A 322 -1.61 12.09 22.02
CA LEU A 322 -2.14 11.57 20.77
C LEU A 322 -3.42 12.34 20.42
N LEU A 323 -3.44 13.00 19.28
CA LEU A 323 -4.62 13.64 18.72
C LEU A 323 -5.06 12.89 17.47
N LEU A 324 -6.35 12.57 17.40
CA LEU A 324 -6.93 11.82 16.29
C LEU A 324 -7.98 12.67 15.58
N PHE A 325 -7.90 12.68 14.26
CA PHE A 325 -8.84 13.37 13.39
C PHE A 325 -9.38 12.43 12.31
N ASN A 326 -10.66 12.59 12.00
CA ASN A 326 -11.31 11.90 10.90
C ASN A 326 -12.06 12.90 10.03
N LYS A 327 -11.56 13.15 8.82
CA LYS A 327 -11.97 14.24 7.93
C LYS A 327 -11.93 15.58 8.67
N GLY A 328 -10.87 15.80 9.44
CA GLY A 328 -10.67 16.96 10.31
C GLY A 328 -11.58 17.00 11.54
N LYS A 329 -12.50 16.04 11.74
CA LYS A 329 -13.32 15.95 12.95
C LYS A 329 -12.51 15.34 14.06
N TYR A 330 -12.48 15.99 15.22
CA TYR A 330 -11.75 15.49 16.37
C TYR A 330 -12.35 14.17 16.91
N ARG A 331 -11.47 13.28 17.37
CA ARG A 331 -11.82 11.93 17.85
C ARG A 331 -11.16 11.66 19.19
N THR A 332 -11.98 11.25 20.15
CA THR A 332 -11.56 10.90 21.52
C THR A 332 -11.43 9.39 21.74
N THR A 333 -11.77 8.58 20.72
CA THR A 333 -11.80 7.12 20.83
C THR A 333 -11.18 6.46 19.60
N ALA A 334 -10.53 5.31 19.83
CA ALA A 334 -10.08 4.38 18.81
C ALA A 334 -10.49 2.95 19.20
N SER A 335 -10.31 1.97 18.30
CA SER A 335 -10.60 0.58 18.63
C SER A 335 -9.77 0.09 19.82
N SER A 336 -10.33 -0.83 20.61
CA SER A 336 -9.61 -1.46 21.74
C SER A 336 -8.34 -2.19 21.26
N TRP A 337 -8.40 -2.81 20.08
CA TRP A 337 -7.28 -3.51 19.47
C TRP A 337 -6.09 -2.57 19.20
N VAL A 338 -6.30 -1.45 18.50
CA VAL A 338 -5.19 -0.53 18.19
C VAL A 338 -4.70 0.19 19.44
N THR A 339 -5.60 0.47 20.39
CA THR A 339 -5.25 1.05 21.69
C THR A 339 -4.29 0.13 22.44
N SER A 340 -4.56 -1.18 22.42
CA SER A 340 -3.71 -2.18 23.07
C SER A 340 -2.35 -2.30 22.36
N LEU A 341 -2.33 -2.28 21.02
CA LEU A 341 -1.09 -2.30 20.24
C LEU A 341 -0.22 -1.06 20.50
N MET A 342 -0.81 0.14 20.48
CA MET A 342 -0.11 1.39 20.78
C MET A 342 0.46 1.39 22.20
N LYS A 343 -0.31 0.86 23.16
CA LYS A 343 0.16 0.71 24.54
C LYS A 343 1.35 -0.24 24.62
N ALA A 344 1.29 -1.38 23.92
CA ALA A 344 2.36 -2.36 23.90
C ALA A 344 3.66 -1.79 23.30
N THR A 345 3.55 -0.94 22.27
CA THR A 345 4.70 -0.27 21.65
C THR A 345 5.19 0.96 22.42
N GLY A 346 4.58 1.26 23.57
CA GLY A 346 4.87 2.41 24.42
C GLY A 346 4.58 3.77 23.79
N LEU A 347 3.82 3.82 22.69
CA LEU A 347 3.30 5.06 22.12
C LEU A 347 2.04 5.49 22.88
N PRO A 348 1.69 6.80 22.93
CA PRO A 348 0.47 7.25 23.58
C PRO A 348 -0.75 6.57 22.93
N TRP A 349 -1.53 5.87 23.75
CA TRP A 349 -2.59 4.97 23.28
C TRP A 349 -4.00 5.51 23.49
N LYS A 350 -4.17 6.44 24.43
CA LYS A 350 -5.43 7.14 24.66
C LYS A 350 -5.41 8.47 23.92
N PRO A 351 -6.36 8.74 23.02
CA PRO A 351 -6.52 10.07 22.44
C PRO A 351 -6.70 11.10 23.56
N SER A 352 -5.87 12.14 23.56
CA SER A 352 -5.84 13.16 24.61
C SER A 352 -7.05 14.07 24.47
N ASP A 353 -7.91 14.18 25.50
CA ASP A 353 -9.03 15.13 25.53
C ASP A 353 -8.51 16.56 25.57
N ILE A 354 -8.72 17.27 24.48
CA ILE A 354 -8.28 18.64 24.27
C ILE A 354 -8.80 19.62 25.33
N ASN A 355 -9.99 19.38 25.89
CA ASN A 355 -10.57 20.21 26.94
C ASN A 355 -9.92 19.94 28.30
N LEU A 356 -9.45 18.71 28.54
CA LEU A 356 -8.68 18.38 29.74
C LEU A 356 -7.26 18.94 29.64
N VAL A 357 -6.60 18.75 28.48
CA VAL A 357 -5.29 19.34 28.21
C VAL A 357 -5.33 20.86 28.39
N ALA A 358 -6.36 21.52 27.87
CA ALA A 358 -6.54 22.96 28.07
C ALA A 358 -6.71 23.35 29.55
N ARG A 359 -7.47 22.58 30.33
CA ARG A 359 -7.71 22.86 31.77
C ARG A 359 -6.48 22.64 32.63
N GLU A 360 -5.76 21.54 32.43
CA GLU A 360 -4.54 21.20 33.17
C GLU A 360 -3.46 22.29 33.04
N HIS A 361 -3.37 22.91 31.85
CA HIS A 361 -2.36 23.93 31.58
C HIS A 361 -2.80 25.37 31.83
N SER A 362 -4.11 25.64 31.99
CA SER A 362 -4.62 27.01 32.12
C SER A 362 -4.90 27.48 33.55
N GLY A 363 -4.95 26.59 34.54
CA GLY A 363 -5.09 26.93 35.98
C GLY A 363 -6.41 27.61 36.40
N SER A 364 -7.10 28.32 35.52
CA SER A 364 -8.43 28.93 35.67
C SER A 364 -8.83 29.60 34.35
N TRP A 365 -9.48 28.88 33.43
CA TRP A 365 -10.09 29.48 32.23
C TRP A 365 -11.58 29.70 32.48
N SER A 366 -12.02 30.97 32.43
CA SER A 366 -13.42 31.37 32.63
C SER A 366 -14.20 31.58 31.32
N SER A 367 -13.56 31.36 30.16
CA SER A 367 -14.17 31.59 28.84
C SER A 367 -14.86 30.34 28.29
N SER A 368 -16.01 30.55 27.66
CA SER A 368 -16.78 29.53 26.92
C SER A 368 -16.09 29.03 25.64
N GLN A 369 -14.93 29.60 25.27
CA GLN A 369 -14.15 29.17 24.12
C GLN A 369 -13.05 28.17 24.53
N ILE A 370 -12.50 27.45 23.56
CA ILE A 370 -11.38 26.54 23.81
C ILE A 370 -10.12 27.31 23.41
N PRO A 371 -9.10 27.37 24.28
CA PRO A 371 -7.88 28.08 23.98
C PRO A 371 -7.19 27.48 22.75
N THR A 372 -6.56 28.35 21.96
CA THR A 372 -5.62 27.91 20.93
C THR A 372 -4.45 27.22 21.62
N MET A 373 -4.12 26.01 21.17
CA MET A 373 -2.94 25.29 21.67
C MET A 373 -1.90 25.19 20.57
N CYS A 374 -0.68 25.56 20.87
CA CYS A 374 0.50 25.39 20.03
C CYS A 374 1.39 24.31 20.63
N PHE A 375 1.91 23.39 19.83
CA PHE A 375 2.69 22.26 20.35
C PHE A 375 4.17 22.59 20.31
N GLU A 376 4.88 22.33 21.41
CA GLU A 376 6.34 22.42 21.46
C GLU A 376 6.96 21.52 20.38
N GLN A 377 6.44 20.28 20.27
CA GLN A 377 6.76 19.36 19.20
C GLN A 377 5.50 18.63 18.72
N ALA A 378 5.22 18.65 17.41
CA ALA A 378 4.15 17.88 16.80
C ALA A 378 4.67 17.05 15.61
N ILE A 379 4.15 15.83 15.51
CA ILE A 379 4.42 14.89 14.42
C ILE A 379 3.10 14.49 13.80
N VAL A 380 2.88 14.89 12.55
CA VAL A 380 1.59 14.73 11.86
C VAL A 380 1.67 13.64 10.79
N SER A 381 0.75 12.68 10.82
CA SER A 381 0.54 11.66 9.79
C SER A 381 -0.82 11.85 9.12
N ARG A 382 -0.85 11.96 7.79
CA ARG A 382 -2.09 12.17 6.99
C ARG A 382 -2.51 10.99 6.13
N ARG A 383 -1.56 10.11 5.77
CA ARG A 383 -1.74 9.09 4.72
C ARG A 383 -1.57 7.65 5.17
N GLY A 384 -1.16 7.45 6.42
CA GLY A 384 -0.90 6.11 6.94
C GLY A 384 0.24 5.42 6.19
N ILE A 385 0.02 4.16 5.80
CA ILE A 385 1.07 3.30 5.21
C ILE A 385 0.98 3.09 3.70
N SER A 386 0.12 3.79 2.94
CA SER A 386 -0.09 3.53 1.49
C SER A 386 1.19 3.58 0.67
N THR A 387 1.94 4.66 0.80
CA THR A 387 3.15 4.96 0.03
C THR A 387 4.42 4.57 0.78
N VAL A 388 4.29 3.75 1.83
CA VAL A 388 5.43 3.28 2.60
C VAL A 388 6.08 2.11 1.89
N LEU A 389 7.39 2.20 1.66
CA LEU A 389 8.21 1.12 1.09
C LEU A 389 7.98 -0.19 1.83
N HIS A 390 7.97 -1.29 1.08
CA HIS A 390 7.71 -2.63 1.61
C HIS A 390 8.64 -2.99 2.79
N SER A 391 9.94 -2.74 2.65
CA SER A 391 10.94 -3.00 3.71
C SER A 391 10.66 -2.21 4.98
N ILE A 392 10.27 -0.93 4.87
CA ILE A 392 9.96 -0.08 6.02
C ILE A 392 8.64 -0.52 6.68
N ARG A 393 7.62 -0.86 5.87
CA ARG A 393 6.35 -1.40 6.36
C ARG A 393 6.56 -2.69 7.14
N ARG A 394 7.42 -3.58 6.62
CA ARG A 394 7.84 -4.81 7.30
C ARG A 394 8.48 -4.49 8.65
N ARG A 395 9.50 -3.63 8.67
CA ARG A 395 10.23 -3.24 9.89
C ARG A 395 9.30 -2.71 10.98
N MET A 396 8.43 -1.74 10.66
CA MET A 396 7.44 -1.21 11.62
C MET A 396 6.50 -2.30 12.15
N SER A 397 6.08 -3.22 11.28
CA SER A 397 5.14 -4.28 11.66
C SER A 397 5.81 -5.36 12.52
N MET A 398 7.08 -5.68 12.24
CA MET A 398 7.89 -6.58 13.07
C MET A 398 8.10 -6.00 14.47
N GLU A 399 8.43 -4.71 14.55
CA GLU A 399 8.55 -4.02 15.84
C GLU A 399 7.22 -4.05 16.60
N ALA A 400 6.09 -3.74 15.94
CA ALA A 400 4.77 -3.80 16.55
C ALA A 400 4.44 -5.20 17.10
N SER A 401 4.77 -6.24 16.32
CA SER A 401 4.57 -7.65 16.70
C SER A 401 5.44 -8.05 17.89
N CYS A 402 6.73 -7.66 17.87
CA CYS A 402 7.68 -7.95 18.93
C CYS A 402 7.25 -7.32 20.26
N GLN A 403 6.87 -6.04 20.24
CA GLN A 403 6.40 -5.33 21.43
C GLN A 403 5.12 -5.93 22.00
N ALA A 404 4.19 -6.33 21.14
CA ALA A 404 2.97 -7.00 21.55
C ALA A 404 3.27 -8.35 22.25
N ARG A 405 4.12 -9.19 21.64
CA ARG A 405 4.57 -10.46 22.24
C ARG A 405 5.25 -10.24 23.58
N ARG A 406 6.18 -9.29 23.66
CA ARG A 406 6.88 -8.93 24.91
C ARG A 406 5.91 -8.47 25.99
N THR A 407 5.00 -7.55 25.66
CA THR A 407 4.01 -7.01 26.61
C THR A 407 3.06 -8.09 27.11
N CYS A 408 2.74 -9.06 26.26
CA CYS A 408 1.86 -10.17 26.58
C CYS A 408 2.60 -11.39 27.17
N ASN A 409 3.90 -11.29 27.45
CA ASN A 409 4.76 -12.37 27.98
C ASN A 409 4.74 -13.64 27.12
N ILE A 410 4.71 -13.46 25.80
CA ILE A 410 4.77 -14.54 24.83
C ILE A 410 6.23 -14.91 24.64
N HIS A 411 6.63 -16.02 25.25
CA HIS A 411 7.98 -16.53 25.12
C HIS A 411 8.10 -17.26 23.78
N GLU A 412 8.94 -16.75 22.87
CA GLU A 412 9.43 -17.58 21.78
C GLU A 412 10.13 -18.77 22.41
N LYS A 413 9.65 -20.00 22.14
CA LYS A 413 10.36 -21.21 22.55
C LYS A 413 11.76 -21.10 21.98
N ASN A 414 12.75 -20.89 22.85
CA ASN A 414 14.15 -20.61 22.50
C ASN A 414 14.60 -21.40 21.26
N SER A 415 14.75 -20.70 20.13
CA SER A 415 15.41 -21.23 18.93
C SER A 415 16.94 -21.17 19.07
N ALA A 416 17.45 -20.74 20.23
CA ALA A 416 18.87 -20.65 20.56
C ALA A 416 19.46 -22.01 21.02
N ALA A 417 18.99 -23.11 20.43
CA ALA A 417 19.62 -24.42 20.54
C ALA A 417 20.03 -24.86 19.13
N ASP A 418 21.27 -24.52 18.78
CA ASP A 418 22.10 -25.05 17.69
C ASP A 418 21.41 -25.24 16.33
N GLY A 419 21.86 -24.48 15.33
CA GLY A 419 21.27 -24.35 13.98
C GLY A 419 20.99 -25.67 13.23
N GLU A 420 21.57 -26.78 13.64
CA GLU A 420 21.28 -28.11 13.08
C GLU A 420 20.15 -28.87 13.82
N ALA A 421 20.03 -28.68 15.13
CA ALA A 421 19.01 -29.30 15.99
C ALA A 421 17.67 -28.54 15.91
N ALA A 422 17.69 -27.20 15.90
CA ALA A 422 16.49 -26.38 15.66
C ALA A 422 15.90 -26.62 14.26
N ALA A 423 16.76 -26.76 13.25
CA ALA A 423 16.33 -27.12 11.91
C ALA A 423 15.72 -28.53 11.87
N ARG A 424 16.34 -29.54 12.50
CA ARG A 424 15.76 -30.91 12.65
C ARG A 424 14.47 -30.93 13.48
N MET A 425 14.32 -30.08 14.50
CA MET A 425 13.10 -29.93 15.29
C MET A 425 11.97 -29.27 14.49
N LYS A 426 12.27 -28.40 13.53
CA LYS A 426 11.25 -27.76 12.67
C LYS A 426 10.49 -28.79 11.82
N TYR A 427 11.15 -29.86 11.35
CA TYR A 427 10.51 -31.00 10.66
C TYR A 427 9.54 -31.80 11.56
N LYS A 428 9.66 -31.66 12.89
CA LYS A 428 8.78 -32.29 13.89
C LYS A 428 7.84 -31.31 14.57
N ARG A 429 7.85 -30.03 14.16
CA ARG A 429 6.97 -29.04 14.77
C ARG A 429 5.53 -29.32 14.33
N GLN A 430 4.66 -29.45 15.31
CA GLN A 430 3.23 -29.52 15.10
C GLN A 430 2.77 -28.23 14.39
N LEU A 431 2.20 -28.38 13.20
CA LEU A 431 1.60 -27.32 12.42
C LEU A 431 0.28 -26.92 13.08
N ASN A 432 0.07 -25.63 13.31
CA ASN A 432 -1.15 -25.14 13.95
C ASN A 432 -2.00 -24.35 12.95
N VAL A 433 -3.21 -24.86 12.69
CA VAL A 433 -4.22 -24.19 11.86
C VAL A 433 -5.19 -23.44 12.75
N THR A 434 -5.42 -22.15 12.48
CA THR A 434 -6.38 -21.35 13.22
C THR A 434 -7.51 -20.90 12.30
N LEU A 435 -8.74 -21.32 12.61
CA LEU A 435 -9.95 -20.81 12.00
C LEU A 435 -10.42 -19.59 12.80
N LEU A 436 -10.17 -18.39 12.27
CA LEU A 436 -10.54 -17.12 12.87
C LEU A 436 -11.91 -16.66 12.37
N MET A 437 -12.89 -16.80 13.25
CA MET A 437 -14.30 -16.49 13.01
C MET A 437 -14.66 -15.08 13.48
N ARG A 438 -15.82 -14.61 13.04
CA ARG A 438 -16.34 -13.27 13.35
C ARG A 438 -17.85 -13.23 13.43
N SER A 439 -18.33 -12.27 14.19
CA SER A 439 -19.74 -11.91 14.22
C SER A 439 -20.12 -10.89 13.13
N GLY A 440 -21.40 -10.92 12.73
CA GLY A 440 -22.00 -9.95 11.82
C GLY A 440 -21.68 -10.18 10.34
N GLY A 441 -21.52 -9.10 9.58
CA GLY A 441 -21.29 -9.19 8.13
C GLY A 441 -20.03 -10.00 7.80
N ARG A 442 -20.13 -10.88 6.80
CA ARG A 442 -19.08 -11.85 6.39
C ARG A 442 -18.72 -12.90 7.44
N SER A 443 -19.59 -13.15 8.40
CA SER A 443 -19.49 -14.39 9.20
C SER A 443 -19.61 -15.60 8.27
N PHE A 444 -19.08 -16.74 8.71
CA PHE A 444 -19.39 -17.99 8.03
C PHE A 444 -20.87 -18.34 8.26
N ARG A 445 -21.53 -18.88 7.24
CA ARG A 445 -22.96 -19.26 7.32
C ARG A 445 -23.15 -20.48 8.22
N ASN A 446 -22.25 -21.44 8.14
CA ASN A 446 -22.27 -22.68 8.92
C ASN A 446 -20.90 -22.92 9.54
N GLU A 447 -20.65 -22.33 10.71
CA GLU A 447 -19.34 -22.42 11.40
C GLU A 447 -18.93 -23.86 11.69
N GLN A 448 -19.87 -24.73 12.08
CA GLN A 448 -19.60 -26.15 12.38
C GLN A 448 -19.07 -26.91 11.16
N GLU A 449 -19.58 -26.62 9.96
CA GLU A 449 -19.11 -27.27 8.73
C GLU A 449 -17.69 -26.82 8.35
N TRP A 450 -17.35 -25.55 8.60
CA TRP A 450 -15.96 -25.08 8.47
C TRP A 450 -15.03 -25.76 9.47
N GLU A 451 -15.44 -25.86 10.73
CA GLU A 451 -14.69 -26.57 11.78
C GLU A 451 -14.48 -28.04 11.42
N GLN A 452 -15.52 -28.72 10.94
CA GLN A 452 -15.44 -30.11 10.54
C GLN A 452 -14.41 -30.32 9.42
N VAL A 453 -14.46 -29.51 8.35
CA VAL A 453 -13.50 -29.60 7.24
C VAL A 453 -12.06 -29.37 7.71
N VAL A 454 -11.83 -28.36 8.55
CA VAL A 454 -10.49 -28.07 9.10
C VAL A 454 -10.02 -29.23 9.99
N ALA A 455 -10.90 -29.76 10.82
CA ALA A 455 -10.59 -30.88 11.72
C ALA A 455 -10.23 -32.15 10.96
N GLU A 456 -10.98 -32.48 9.91
CA GLU A 456 -10.75 -33.66 9.08
C GLU A 456 -9.41 -33.58 8.35
N GLU A 457 -9.09 -32.44 7.73
CA GLU A 457 -7.81 -32.27 7.03
C GLU A 457 -6.60 -32.23 7.97
N CYS A 458 -6.73 -31.61 9.14
CA CYS A 458 -5.67 -31.71 10.15
C CYS A 458 -5.50 -33.14 10.67
N LYS A 459 -6.60 -33.86 10.94
CA LYS A 459 -6.53 -35.25 11.40
C LYS A 459 -5.87 -36.18 10.36
N ALA A 460 -6.09 -35.92 9.08
CA ALA A 460 -5.48 -36.66 7.97
C ALA A 460 -3.99 -36.33 7.77
N SER A 461 -3.52 -35.20 8.30
CA SER A 461 -2.15 -34.71 8.11
C SER A 461 -1.27 -35.02 9.33
N ALA A 462 -0.08 -35.57 9.12
CA ALA A 462 0.85 -35.83 10.21
C ALA A 462 1.24 -34.51 10.92
N ASN A 463 1.25 -34.51 12.25
CA ASN A 463 1.65 -33.36 13.08
C ASN A 463 0.83 -32.08 12.81
N CYS A 464 -0.49 -32.15 12.61
CA CYS A 464 -1.37 -30.99 12.52
C CYS A 464 -2.22 -30.85 13.80
N SER A 465 -2.30 -29.65 14.34
CA SER A 465 -3.29 -29.24 15.33
C SER A 465 -4.13 -28.11 14.75
N TRP A 466 -5.34 -27.94 15.27
CA TRP A 466 -6.17 -26.83 14.87
C TRP A 466 -6.96 -26.26 16.04
N SER A 467 -7.39 -25.02 15.88
CA SER A 467 -8.29 -24.33 16.80
C SER A 467 -9.24 -23.44 16.03
N SER A 468 -10.46 -23.25 16.55
CA SER A 468 -11.36 -22.20 16.13
C SER A 468 -11.46 -21.13 17.19
N ILE A 469 -11.41 -19.86 16.78
CA ILE A 469 -11.53 -18.72 17.69
C ILE A 469 -12.40 -17.63 17.07
N HIS A 470 -13.13 -16.91 17.93
CA HIS A 470 -13.78 -15.65 17.56
C HIS A 470 -12.94 -14.50 18.12
N SER A 471 -12.44 -13.59 17.27
CA SER A 471 -11.58 -12.48 17.73
C SER A 471 -12.26 -11.62 18.81
N ASP A 472 -13.58 -11.49 18.73
CA ASP A 472 -14.37 -10.62 19.60
C ASP A 472 -14.53 -11.20 21.02
N ASN A 473 -14.23 -12.49 21.20
CA ASN A 473 -14.28 -13.19 22.49
C ASN A 473 -12.92 -13.26 23.20
N LEU A 474 -11.85 -12.80 22.54
CA LEU A 474 -10.49 -12.87 23.06
C LEU A 474 -9.99 -11.48 23.47
N THR A 475 -9.31 -11.42 24.60
CA THR A 475 -8.48 -10.27 24.97
C THR A 475 -7.37 -10.07 23.95
N PHE A 476 -6.76 -8.87 23.95
CA PHE A 476 -5.65 -8.57 23.05
C PHE A 476 -4.50 -9.58 23.20
N CYS A 477 -4.09 -9.92 24.42
CA CYS A 477 -2.97 -10.85 24.63
C CYS A 477 -3.32 -12.30 24.26
N GLU A 478 -4.57 -12.74 24.43
CA GLU A 478 -5.00 -14.05 23.92
C GLU A 478 -4.97 -14.09 22.38
N GLN A 479 -5.33 -12.99 21.71
CA GLN A 479 -5.15 -12.88 20.25
C GLN A 479 -3.68 -12.95 19.87
N VAL A 480 -2.80 -12.22 20.57
CA VAL A 480 -1.34 -12.27 20.31
C VAL A 480 -0.79 -13.68 20.53
N GLU A 481 -1.21 -14.37 21.59
CA GLU A 481 -0.75 -15.73 21.92
C GLU A 481 -1.17 -16.74 20.85
N VAL A 482 -2.46 -16.79 20.49
CA VAL A 482 -2.93 -17.75 19.48
C VAL A 482 -2.24 -17.49 18.15
N LEU A 483 -2.22 -16.24 17.68
CA LEU A 483 -1.68 -15.91 16.37
C LEU A 483 -0.14 -16.04 16.31
N SER A 484 0.58 -15.85 17.41
CA SER A 484 2.03 -16.11 17.47
C SER A 484 2.37 -17.59 17.26
N HIS A 485 1.40 -18.48 17.48
CA HIS A 485 1.54 -19.91 17.29
C HIS A 485 0.81 -20.44 16.04
N THR A 486 0.17 -19.60 15.24
CA THR A 486 -0.58 -19.99 14.03
C THR A 486 0.34 -20.10 12.81
N ASP A 487 0.41 -21.28 12.20
CA ASP A 487 1.16 -21.51 10.95
C ASP A 487 0.26 -21.35 9.71
N ILE A 488 -1.04 -21.62 9.83
CA ILE A 488 -2.05 -21.36 8.79
C ILE A 488 -3.25 -20.64 9.41
N LEU A 489 -3.52 -19.41 8.98
CA LEU A 489 -4.70 -18.65 9.36
C LEU A 489 -5.77 -18.75 8.29
N ILE A 490 -6.95 -19.22 8.67
CA ILE A 490 -8.15 -19.29 7.83
C ILE A 490 -9.12 -18.25 8.38
N SER A 491 -9.40 -17.18 7.64
CA SER A 491 -10.36 -16.15 8.08
C SER A 491 -11.17 -15.55 6.94
N SER A 492 -12.38 -15.08 7.24
CA SER A 492 -13.08 -14.22 6.30
C SER A 492 -12.42 -12.85 6.20
N HIS A 493 -12.57 -12.22 5.03
CA HIS A 493 -12.11 -10.86 4.79
C HIS A 493 -12.77 -9.92 5.79
N GLY A 494 -11.96 -9.16 6.52
CA GLY A 494 -12.47 -8.23 7.52
C GLY A 494 -11.37 -7.71 8.41
N ALA A 495 -11.70 -6.69 9.23
CA ALA A 495 -10.72 -6.01 10.06
C ALA A 495 -9.99 -6.92 11.05
N GLN A 496 -10.52 -8.11 11.39
CA GLN A 496 -9.83 -9.08 12.24
C GLN A 496 -8.53 -9.61 11.62
N LEU A 497 -8.39 -9.57 10.29
CA LEU A 497 -7.19 -10.04 9.59
C LEU A 497 -5.96 -9.18 9.90
N VAL A 498 -6.11 -8.02 10.55
CA VAL A 498 -4.96 -7.28 11.13
C VAL A 498 -4.16 -8.14 12.10
N ASN A 499 -4.79 -9.11 12.76
CA ASN A 499 -4.13 -10.03 13.69
C ASN A 499 -3.04 -10.88 13.04
N MET A 500 -2.99 -10.98 11.70
CA MET A 500 -1.88 -11.64 11.01
C MET A 500 -0.53 -10.98 11.29
N ILE A 501 -0.49 -9.73 11.77
CA ILE A 501 0.73 -9.07 12.22
C ILE A 501 1.47 -9.85 13.32
N PHE A 502 0.75 -10.67 14.10
CA PHE A 502 1.32 -11.48 15.18
C PHE A 502 1.79 -12.85 14.70
N MET A 503 1.52 -13.25 13.45
CA MET A 503 1.91 -14.55 12.93
C MET A 503 3.42 -14.65 12.70
N PRO A 504 4.01 -15.86 12.84
CA PRO A 504 5.40 -16.08 12.49
C PRO A 504 5.64 -15.91 10.97
N LYS A 505 6.83 -15.41 10.62
CA LYS A 505 7.25 -15.27 9.22
C LYS A 505 7.18 -16.62 8.50
N GLY A 506 6.70 -16.61 7.26
CA GLY A 506 6.51 -17.82 6.45
C GLY A 506 5.19 -18.55 6.71
N ALA A 507 4.37 -18.13 7.69
CA ALA A 507 3.03 -18.69 7.85
C ALA A 507 2.10 -18.29 6.68
N SER A 508 1.02 -19.05 6.51
CA SER A 508 0.07 -18.88 5.40
C SER A 508 -1.25 -18.27 5.85
N VAL A 509 -1.87 -17.47 4.98
CA VAL A 509 -3.21 -16.89 5.17
C VAL A 509 -4.12 -17.34 4.03
N MET A 510 -5.26 -17.94 4.39
CA MET A 510 -6.36 -18.30 3.51
C MET A 510 -7.53 -17.35 3.77
N GLU A 511 -7.94 -16.61 2.73
CA GLU A 511 -8.91 -15.53 2.87
C GLU A 511 -10.23 -15.84 2.15
N MET A 512 -11.35 -15.69 2.88
CA MET A 512 -12.69 -16.00 2.38
C MET A 512 -13.54 -14.75 2.16
N PHE A 513 -14.34 -14.76 1.09
CA PHE A 513 -15.26 -13.68 0.73
C PHE A 513 -16.67 -14.21 0.44
N PRO A 514 -17.70 -13.39 0.66
CA PRO A 514 -18.97 -13.59 -0.03
C PRO A 514 -18.76 -13.41 -1.55
N GLY A 515 -19.56 -14.12 -2.35
CA GLY A 515 -19.65 -13.89 -3.79
C GLY A 515 -20.16 -12.48 -4.11
N GLY A 516 -19.82 -11.94 -5.29
CA GLY A 516 -20.30 -10.64 -5.76
C GLY A 516 -19.64 -9.40 -5.13
N TRP A 517 -18.85 -9.56 -4.07
CA TRP A 517 -18.18 -8.44 -3.42
C TRP A 517 -16.99 -7.92 -4.25
N PHE A 518 -16.32 -8.81 -4.98
CA PHE A 518 -15.15 -8.52 -5.82
C PHE A 518 -15.41 -7.39 -6.82
N GLU A 519 -16.53 -7.50 -7.52
CA GLU A 519 -16.95 -6.66 -8.64
C GLU A 519 -17.16 -5.20 -8.22
N LEU A 520 -17.31 -4.95 -6.91
CA LEU A 520 -17.70 -3.65 -6.37
C LEU A 520 -16.74 -3.11 -5.30
N ALA A 521 -15.77 -3.91 -4.81
CA ALA A 521 -14.90 -3.55 -3.70
C ALA A 521 -13.64 -2.75 -4.09
N GLY A 522 -13.33 -2.64 -5.38
CA GLY A 522 -12.14 -1.92 -5.87
C GLY A 522 -10.85 -2.47 -5.24
N ASN A 523 -9.88 -1.60 -4.93
CA ASN A 523 -8.60 -2.01 -4.34
C ASN A 523 -8.70 -2.58 -2.92
N GLY A 524 -9.80 -2.31 -2.21
CA GLY A 524 -10.01 -2.75 -0.82
C GLY A 524 -9.98 -4.27 -0.63
N GLN A 525 -10.18 -5.04 -1.70
CA GLN A 525 -10.17 -6.50 -1.68
C GLN A 525 -8.78 -7.14 -1.60
N TYR A 526 -7.72 -6.40 -1.91
CA TYR A 526 -6.35 -6.94 -1.98
C TYR A 526 -5.47 -6.48 -0.81
N ILE A 527 -6.04 -5.69 0.12
CA ILE A 527 -5.28 -5.08 1.21
C ILE A 527 -4.56 -6.11 2.08
N TYR A 528 -5.20 -7.25 2.36
CA TYR A 528 -4.63 -8.28 3.23
C TYR A 528 -3.62 -9.16 2.51
N ARG A 529 -3.73 -9.35 1.19
CA ARG A 529 -2.64 -9.92 0.39
C ARG A 529 -1.40 -9.04 0.44
N THR A 530 -1.56 -7.73 0.22
CA THR A 530 -0.44 -6.79 0.31
C THR A 530 0.14 -6.74 1.73
N PHE A 531 -0.71 -6.81 2.74
CA PHE A 531 -0.27 -6.82 4.15
C PHE A 531 0.48 -8.11 4.50
N ALA A 532 -0.07 -9.28 4.19
CA ALA A 532 0.58 -10.57 4.37
C ALA A 532 1.97 -10.59 3.72
N ASN A 533 2.08 -10.15 2.46
CA ASN A 533 3.36 -10.06 1.76
C ASN A 533 4.36 -9.12 2.47
N SER A 534 3.88 -8.01 3.04
CA SER A 534 4.74 -7.09 3.81
C SER A 534 5.28 -7.71 5.09
N LEU A 535 4.49 -8.59 5.72
CA LEU A 535 4.87 -9.33 6.93
C LEU A 535 5.75 -10.56 6.63
N GLY A 536 5.95 -10.90 5.36
CA GLY A 536 6.64 -12.14 4.98
C GLY A 536 5.79 -13.39 5.18
N LEU A 537 4.48 -13.25 5.13
CA LEU A 537 3.50 -14.33 5.11
C LEU A 537 3.15 -14.72 3.67
N HIS A 538 2.67 -15.94 3.48
CA HIS A 538 2.14 -16.41 2.20
C HIS A 538 0.63 -16.21 2.14
N HIS A 539 0.16 -15.39 1.21
CA HIS A 539 -1.27 -15.31 0.93
C HIS A 539 -1.66 -16.38 -0.09
N GLU A 540 -2.43 -17.39 0.32
CA GLU A 540 -2.68 -18.60 -0.48
C GLU A 540 -3.80 -18.47 -1.52
N GLY A 541 -4.37 -17.26 -1.62
CA GLY A 541 -5.43 -16.95 -2.57
C GLY A 541 -6.76 -16.74 -1.86
N TYR A 542 -7.84 -16.82 -2.63
CA TYR A 542 -9.15 -16.37 -2.20
C TYR A 542 -10.20 -17.44 -2.43
N TRP A 543 -11.00 -17.73 -1.41
CA TRP A 543 -12.29 -18.40 -1.58
C TRP A 543 -13.38 -17.35 -1.78
N ARG A 544 -14.23 -17.54 -2.79
CA ARG A 544 -15.39 -16.68 -3.04
C ARG A 544 -16.62 -17.56 -3.09
N ASP A 545 -17.51 -17.39 -2.12
CA ASP A 545 -18.69 -18.23 -1.98
C ASP A 545 -19.62 -18.11 -3.21
N PRO A 546 -19.72 -19.15 -4.06
CA PRO A 546 -20.61 -19.12 -5.22
C PRO A 546 -22.09 -19.20 -4.84
N SER A 547 -22.40 -19.59 -3.60
CA SER A 547 -23.77 -19.68 -3.09
C SER A 547 -24.31 -18.34 -2.56
N THR A 548 -23.50 -17.26 -2.59
CA THR A 548 -23.95 -15.95 -2.13
C THR A 548 -25.12 -15.45 -3.00
N PRO A 549 -26.28 -15.08 -2.41
CA PRO A 549 -27.43 -14.62 -3.16
C PRO A 549 -27.11 -13.40 -4.03
N ARG A 550 -27.59 -13.40 -5.28
CA ARG A 550 -27.42 -12.28 -6.20
C ARG A 550 -28.01 -10.99 -5.63
N CYS A 551 -27.40 -9.86 -5.97
CA CYS A 551 -27.91 -8.56 -5.59
C CYS A 551 -29.33 -8.34 -6.15
N PRO A 552 -30.31 -7.91 -5.33
CA PRO A 552 -31.68 -7.64 -5.78
C PRO A 552 -31.78 -6.50 -6.82
N ASN A 553 -30.81 -5.58 -6.84
CA ASN A 553 -30.85 -4.39 -7.69
C ASN A 553 -29.51 -4.13 -8.41
N PRO A 554 -29.16 -4.94 -9.43
CA PRO A 554 -27.86 -4.91 -10.08
C PRO A 554 -27.51 -3.58 -10.76
N SER A 555 -28.51 -2.75 -11.09
CA SER A 555 -28.29 -1.42 -11.68
C SER A 555 -27.82 -0.37 -10.67
N LYS A 556 -27.81 -0.68 -9.36
CA LYS A 556 -27.35 0.22 -8.30
C LYS A 556 -26.08 -0.33 -7.63
N PRO A 557 -24.88 0.10 -8.06
CA PRO A 557 -23.60 -0.44 -7.58
C PRO A 557 -23.42 -0.34 -6.06
N ARG A 558 -23.76 0.80 -5.45
CA ARG A 558 -23.55 1.01 -4.01
C ARG A 558 -24.46 0.11 -3.12
N PRO A 559 -25.77 0.01 -3.37
CA PRO A 559 -26.61 -1.00 -2.71
C PRO A 559 -26.10 -2.43 -2.90
N CYS A 560 -25.68 -2.82 -4.11
CA CYS A 560 -25.11 -4.15 -4.33
C CYS A 560 -23.82 -4.38 -3.56
N PHE A 561 -22.94 -3.37 -3.49
CA PHE A 561 -21.73 -3.45 -2.69
C PHE A 561 -22.07 -3.76 -1.24
N LEU A 562 -23.06 -3.06 -0.65
CA LEU A 562 -23.48 -3.28 0.73
C LEU A 562 -24.15 -4.64 0.95
N HIS A 563 -24.95 -5.09 -0.02
CA HIS A 563 -25.56 -6.43 -0.04
C HIS A 563 -24.50 -7.53 0.07
N TYR A 564 -23.52 -7.53 -0.83
CA TYR A 564 -22.46 -8.54 -0.80
C TYR A 564 -21.50 -8.33 0.37
N LYS A 565 -21.18 -7.08 0.74
CA LYS A 565 -20.26 -6.76 1.85
C LYS A 565 -20.72 -7.36 3.17
N SER A 566 -22.03 -7.51 3.37
CA SER A 566 -22.61 -7.97 4.64
C SER A 566 -23.10 -9.42 4.57
N ALA A 567 -23.07 -10.05 3.39
CA ALA A 567 -23.53 -11.42 3.21
C ALA A 567 -22.67 -12.42 4.01
N GLN A 568 -23.31 -13.49 4.47
CA GLN A 568 -22.61 -14.61 5.12
C GLN A 568 -21.96 -15.51 4.07
N ILE A 569 -20.84 -16.12 4.45
CA ILE A 569 -19.99 -16.91 3.56
C ILE A 569 -20.35 -18.39 3.70
N GLY A 570 -20.88 -18.97 2.63
CA GLY A 570 -21.04 -20.41 2.49
C GLY A 570 -19.73 -21.14 2.22
N ILE A 571 -19.79 -22.47 2.30
CA ILE A 571 -18.66 -23.37 2.11
C ILE A 571 -18.95 -24.34 0.97
N ASN A 572 -17.91 -24.71 0.23
CA ASN A 572 -17.89 -25.94 -0.55
C ASN A 572 -16.85 -26.86 0.11
N ALA A 573 -17.33 -27.83 0.90
CA ALA A 573 -16.48 -28.65 1.76
C ALA A 573 -15.35 -29.33 0.97
N THR A 574 -15.65 -29.95 -0.18
CA THR A 574 -14.65 -30.61 -1.02
C THR A 574 -13.57 -29.65 -1.53
N HIS A 575 -13.97 -28.45 -1.96
CA HIS A 575 -13.01 -27.47 -2.46
C HIS A 575 -12.10 -26.94 -1.34
N ILE A 576 -12.69 -26.57 -0.19
CA ILE A 576 -11.93 -26.06 0.96
C ILE A 576 -11.02 -27.14 1.54
N ALA A 577 -11.49 -28.38 1.64
CA ALA A 577 -10.69 -29.53 2.07
C ALA A 577 -9.45 -29.70 1.18
N ASN A 578 -9.64 -29.77 -0.14
CA ASN A 578 -8.52 -29.91 -1.08
C ASN A 578 -7.57 -28.71 -1.05
N TRP A 579 -8.10 -27.49 -0.93
CA TRP A 579 -7.26 -26.29 -0.84
C TRP A 579 -6.43 -26.28 0.45
N LEU A 580 -7.05 -26.56 1.59
CA LEU A 580 -6.37 -26.64 2.88
C LEU A 580 -5.29 -27.73 2.89
N ARG A 581 -5.58 -28.92 2.37
CA ARG A 581 -4.61 -30.01 2.24
C ARG A 581 -3.36 -29.57 1.49
N ASN A 582 -3.52 -28.90 0.35
CA ASN A 582 -2.40 -28.40 -0.44
C ASN A 582 -1.57 -27.36 0.34
N VAL A 583 -2.21 -26.50 1.13
CA VAL A 583 -1.50 -25.51 1.96
C VAL A 583 -0.75 -26.20 3.12
N ILE A 584 -1.36 -27.20 3.76
CA ILE A 584 -0.71 -28.01 4.80
C ILE A 584 0.54 -28.71 4.24
N GLU A 585 0.40 -29.40 3.10
CA GLU A 585 1.52 -30.08 2.43
C GLU A 585 2.62 -29.09 2.03
N LYS A 586 2.25 -27.91 1.51
CA LYS A 586 3.20 -26.83 1.18
C LYS A 586 3.93 -26.30 2.41
N GLN A 587 3.25 -26.15 3.54
CA GLN A 587 3.90 -25.68 4.78
C GLN A 587 4.86 -26.72 5.35
N GLN A 588 4.45 -27.98 5.38
CA GLN A 588 5.30 -29.09 5.80
C GLN A 588 6.56 -29.18 4.91
N THR A 589 6.41 -29.05 3.59
CA THR A 589 7.52 -29.09 2.62
C THR A 589 8.37 -27.82 2.60
N SER A 590 7.81 -26.64 2.85
CA SER A 590 8.59 -25.40 2.94
C SER A 590 9.46 -25.39 4.19
N SER A 591 9.02 -26.03 5.28
CA SER A 591 9.88 -26.31 6.44
C SER A 591 11.06 -27.22 6.10
N LEU A 592 10.97 -28.07 5.06
CA LEU A 592 12.08 -28.88 4.55
C LEU A 592 13.15 -28.04 3.82
N TYR A 593 12.76 -26.95 3.14
CA TYR A 593 13.66 -26.11 2.33
C TYR A 593 14.20 -24.88 3.06
N PHE A 594 13.57 -24.46 4.16
CA PHE A 594 13.97 -23.27 4.93
C PHE A 594 15.35 -23.39 5.62
N LYS A 595 15.97 -24.58 5.54
CA LYS A 595 17.33 -24.87 6.07
C LYS A 595 18.45 -24.20 5.27
N GLU A 596 18.22 -23.87 3.99
CA GLU A 596 19.24 -23.21 3.14
C GLU A 596 19.11 -21.68 3.05
N PHE A 597 17.97 -21.08 3.41
CA PHE A 597 17.71 -19.65 3.20
C PHE A 597 17.94 -18.77 4.44
N LEU A 598 17.92 -19.36 5.65
CA LEU A 598 18.09 -18.61 6.92
C LEU A 598 19.53 -18.20 7.23
N GLU A 599 20.53 -18.78 6.57
CA GLU A 599 21.93 -18.36 6.72
C GLU A 599 22.23 -17.02 6.03
N TYR A 600 21.35 -16.53 5.14
CA TYR A 600 21.61 -15.30 4.38
C TYR A 600 20.97 -14.03 4.96
N GLU A 601 19.90 -14.14 5.76
CA GLU A 601 19.25 -12.97 6.43
C GLU A 601 19.65 -12.81 7.91
N SER A 602 20.40 -13.76 8.49
CA SER A 602 20.89 -13.68 9.88
C SER A 602 22.21 -12.90 10.04
N VAL A 603 22.79 -12.41 8.94
CA VAL A 603 24.03 -11.60 8.95
C VAL A 603 23.76 -10.12 9.31
N GLY A 604 22.51 -9.74 9.61
CA GLY A 604 22.14 -8.34 9.90
C GLY A 604 21.73 -7.98 11.32
N ASP A 605 21.39 -8.94 12.19
CA ASP A 605 20.66 -8.64 13.45
C ASP A 605 21.14 -9.37 14.71
N SER A 606 22.29 -10.07 14.65
CA SER A 606 22.81 -10.85 15.78
C SER A 606 23.77 -10.10 16.71
N GLU A 607 24.20 -8.88 16.38
CA GLU A 607 25.24 -8.18 17.16
C GLU A 607 24.74 -7.47 18.43
N THR A 608 23.43 -7.25 18.62
CA THR A 608 22.95 -6.44 19.77
C THR A 608 22.24 -7.20 20.89
N GLY A 609 21.88 -8.47 20.70
CA GLY A 609 21.11 -9.23 21.70
C GLY A 609 19.76 -8.60 22.08
N LYS A 610 19.29 -7.60 21.33
CA LYS A 610 17.99 -6.95 21.56
C LYS A 610 16.88 -7.79 20.95
N VAL A 611 15.83 -8.04 21.74
CA VAL A 611 14.66 -8.83 21.31
C VAL A 611 13.76 -8.03 20.36
N CYS A 612 13.59 -6.72 20.61
CA CYS A 612 12.88 -5.76 19.77
C CYS A 612 13.78 -4.53 19.48
N GLU A 613 13.46 -3.70 18.49
CA GLU A 613 14.27 -2.50 18.20
C GLU A 613 14.16 -1.45 19.31
N CYS A 614 12.96 -1.31 19.89
CA CYS A 614 12.68 -0.65 21.15
C CYS A 614 12.41 -1.67 22.27
#